data_AF-A0A7X5Q950-F1
#
_entry.id   AF-A0A7X5Q950-F1
#
_cell.length_a   1.000
_cell.length_b   1.000
_cell.length_c   1.000
_cell.angle_alpha   90.00
_cell.angle_beta   90.00
_cell.angle_gamma   90.00
#
_symmetry.space_group_name_H-M   'P 1'
#
loop_
_entity.id
_entity.type
_entity.pdbx_description
1 polymer ?
#
loop_
_entity_poly.entity_id
_entity_poly.type
_entity_poly.pdbx_seq_one_letter_code
_entity_poly.pdbx_strand_id
1 'polypeptide(L)'
;MESTPPPGPPQKPPKSDYPEYSPTPPLDPPVPKDDEVTIGLESDLRQLRLQKLKPLKPGHHQNVLDLENDLNIYEERFLSLRQSFLLSRQNKDDRKLKIQYLKQEHELRQLGDRLFTTYPQLDLSRVDFNSLSNPESTYADFVCKRAIILNTAVSKLSFLANLDVFLGANQERIMQEFQRVGLLGRNYQPTDVVDVHFAYIQKDAEKHNRGKVAVLVRFTFKNNSQFKFVCKPRDALLDQSVIDLFKQINQLPLSQKSSPHLLCEYTIISPSRKEGWKIDADLGLISLWEFIDGRRSKRGRSAANCIRLEIDNEPMQKVMLEKLDYLDAILTQLHISDLHCENVLFRGLDGPNPEIFPIDLENIQWEGETQLEGRPERIHLASEEMRCIEALKREIENLVIRILLLNTLNLLALGSYNTCELLTLKCIENLDNQGFILTTPKKELKQLLLKDILNSDVPYLTEFQNMLYFGMPYQRNIIGRKKNV
;
A
#
# COMPACT_ATOMS: atom_id res chain seq x y z
N MET A 1 70.04 -22.06 -61.09
CA MET A 1 68.63 -22.35 -61.39
C MET A 1 68.39 -23.80 -61.03
N GLU A 2 67.82 -24.06 -59.87
CA GLU A 2 67.32 -25.38 -59.48
C GLU A 2 65.94 -25.18 -58.86
N SER A 3 64.96 -25.87 -59.45
CA SER A 3 63.53 -25.75 -59.23
C SER A 3 63.08 -26.59 -58.04
N THR A 4 62.44 -25.96 -57.07
CA THR A 4 61.71 -26.63 -55.98
C THR A 4 60.38 -27.18 -56.50
N PRO A 5 59.97 -28.40 -56.13
CA PRO A 5 58.72 -29.01 -56.58
C PRO A 5 57.52 -28.47 -55.77
N PRO A 6 56.29 -28.55 -56.31
CA PRO A 6 55.09 -28.01 -55.67
C PRO A 6 54.61 -28.89 -54.49
N PRO A 7 53.90 -28.32 -53.51
CA PRO A 7 53.40 -29.06 -52.37
C PRO A 7 52.24 -29.98 -52.77
N GLY A 8 52.25 -31.19 -52.21
CA GLY A 8 51.22 -32.21 -52.42
C GLY A 8 49.87 -31.87 -51.75
N PRO A 9 48.80 -32.56 -52.16
CA PRO A 9 47.44 -32.31 -51.70
C PRO A 9 47.24 -32.65 -50.21
N PRO A 10 46.34 -31.93 -49.50
CA PRO A 10 46.11 -32.15 -48.08
C PRO A 10 45.49 -33.54 -47.83
N GLN A 11 46.12 -34.30 -46.94
CA GLN A 11 45.59 -35.57 -46.44
C GLN A 11 44.34 -35.35 -45.59
N LYS A 12 43.30 -36.16 -45.82
CA LYS A 12 42.11 -36.20 -44.97
C LYS A 12 42.50 -36.73 -43.57
N PRO A 13 41.92 -36.17 -42.49
CA PRO A 13 42.18 -36.65 -41.14
C PRO A 13 41.59 -38.07 -40.95
N PRO A 14 42.21 -38.89 -40.08
CA PRO A 14 41.73 -40.23 -39.78
C PRO A 14 40.39 -40.16 -39.03
N LYS A 15 39.50 -41.11 -39.32
CA LYS A 15 38.25 -41.32 -38.57
C LYS A 15 38.59 -41.68 -37.13
N SER A 16 38.04 -40.97 -36.16
CA SER A 16 38.18 -41.31 -34.75
C SER A 16 37.15 -42.37 -34.37
N ASP A 17 37.62 -43.50 -33.85
CA ASP A 17 36.81 -44.49 -33.16
C ASP A 17 36.48 -43.97 -31.75
N TYR A 18 35.29 -43.41 -31.57
CA TYR A 18 34.71 -43.19 -30.24
C TYR A 18 33.56 -44.19 -30.02
N PRO A 19 33.43 -44.76 -28.81
CA PRO A 19 32.36 -45.70 -28.49
C PRO A 19 31.00 -44.99 -28.49
N GLU A 20 29.98 -45.67 -29.00
CA GLU A 20 28.58 -45.23 -29.01
C GLU A 20 28.10 -44.90 -27.58
N TYR A 21 27.79 -43.62 -27.37
CA TYR A 21 27.12 -43.15 -26.16
C TYR A 21 25.65 -43.58 -26.22
N SER A 22 25.26 -44.53 -25.36
CA SER A 22 23.84 -44.75 -25.05
C SER A 22 23.32 -43.54 -24.26
N PRO A 23 22.23 -42.88 -24.68
CA PRO A 23 21.68 -41.76 -23.92
C PRO A 23 20.99 -42.31 -22.67
N THR A 24 21.62 -42.10 -21.52
CA THR A 24 20.93 -42.14 -20.22
C THR A 24 19.78 -41.13 -20.27
N PRO A 25 18.57 -41.46 -19.80
CA PRO A 25 17.48 -40.48 -19.74
C PRO A 25 17.96 -39.24 -18.97
N PRO A 26 17.54 -38.02 -19.36
CA PRO A 26 17.97 -36.82 -18.69
C PRO A 26 17.54 -36.92 -17.23
N LEU A 27 18.54 -36.87 -16.33
CA LEU A 27 18.34 -36.54 -14.93
C LEU A 27 17.52 -35.24 -14.89
N ASP A 28 16.53 -35.19 -14.00
CA ASP A 28 15.72 -34.00 -13.76
C ASP A 28 16.63 -32.77 -13.72
N PRO A 29 16.29 -31.69 -14.44
CA PRO A 29 17.11 -30.49 -14.44
C PRO A 29 17.28 -30.04 -12.98
N PRO A 30 18.50 -29.68 -12.56
CA PRO A 30 18.73 -29.19 -11.22
C PRO A 30 17.81 -27.99 -10.99
N VAL A 31 17.03 -28.07 -9.91
CA VAL A 31 16.25 -26.96 -9.37
C VAL A 31 17.19 -25.75 -9.29
N PRO A 32 16.94 -24.65 -10.03
CA PRO A 32 17.77 -23.45 -9.95
C PRO A 32 17.94 -23.00 -8.50
N LYS A 33 19.15 -22.56 -8.11
CA LYS A 33 19.45 -22.08 -6.74
C LYS A 33 18.52 -20.96 -6.25
N ASP A 34 17.80 -20.29 -7.15
CA ASP A 34 16.80 -19.28 -6.83
C ASP A 34 15.50 -19.85 -6.21
N ASP A 35 15.24 -21.15 -6.39
CA ASP A 35 14.03 -21.80 -5.85
C ASP A 35 14.18 -22.15 -4.35
N GLU A 36 15.38 -22.41 -3.83
CA GLU A 36 15.57 -22.72 -2.39
C GLU A 36 15.24 -21.54 -1.47
N VAL A 37 15.59 -20.32 -1.87
CA VAL A 37 15.26 -19.10 -1.11
C VAL A 37 13.75 -18.84 -1.13
N THR A 38 13.11 -19.10 -2.27
CA THR A 38 11.67 -18.94 -2.45
C THR A 38 10.87 -19.95 -1.61
N ILE A 39 11.35 -21.19 -1.51
CA ILE A 39 10.73 -22.25 -0.69
C ILE A 39 10.80 -21.92 0.80
N GLY A 40 11.94 -21.44 1.30
CA GLY A 40 12.08 -21.02 2.70
C GLY A 40 11.13 -19.88 3.08
N LEU A 41 11.01 -18.90 2.18
CA LEU A 41 10.16 -17.72 2.38
C LEU A 41 8.66 -18.07 2.37
N GLU A 42 8.22 -18.99 1.50
CA GLU A 42 6.82 -19.43 1.47
C GLU A 42 6.43 -20.21 2.74
N SER A 43 7.34 -21.00 3.29
CA SER A 43 7.13 -21.68 4.59
C SER A 43 6.88 -20.67 5.71
N ASP A 44 7.71 -19.63 5.79
CA ASP A 44 7.57 -18.58 6.81
C ASP A 44 6.27 -17.78 6.63
N LEU A 45 5.92 -17.46 5.38
CA LEU A 45 4.65 -16.78 5.05
C LEU A 45 3.46 -17.66 5.43
N ARG A 46 3.50 -18.97 5.15
CA ARG A 46 2.43 -19.90 5.52
C ARG A 46 2.24 -19.97 7.04
N GLN A 47 3.31 -20.03 7.82
CA GLN A 47 3.21 -20.01 9.28
C GLN A 47 2.57 -18.71 9.78
N LEU A 48 2.96 -17.56 9.22
CA LEU A 48 2.35 -16.27 9.54
C LEU A 48 0.86 -16.23 9.19
N ARG A 49 0.46 -16.78 8.03
CA ARG A 49 -0.95 -16.92 7.64
C ARG A 49 -1.72 -17.75 8.65
N LEU A 50 -1.22 -18.94 9.01
CA LEU A 50 -1.87 -19.82 9.99
C LEU A 50 -2.02 -19.17 11.37
N GLN A 51 -1.07 -18.34 11.80
CA GLN A 51 -1.21 -17.54 13.02
C GLN A 51 -2.34 -16.52 12.92
N LYS A 52 -2.41 -15.77 11.80
CA LYS A 52 -3.45 -14.76 11.53
C LYS A 52 -4.85 -15.35 11.33
N LEU A 53 -4.96 -16.65 11.01
CA LEU A 53 -6.24 -17.36 10.85
C LEU A 53 -6.91 -17.74 12.17
N LYS A 54 -6.14 -17.89 13.27
CA LYS A 54 -6.66 -18.30 14.59
C LYS A 54 -7.83 -17.45 15.12
N PRO A 55 -7.85 -16.11 15.02
CA PRO A 55 -8.95 -15.30 15.53
C PRO A 55 -10.19 -15.26 14.60
N LEU A 56 -10.14 -15.89 13.42
CA LEU A 56 -11.26 -15.83 12.47
C LEU A 56 -12.41 -16.75 12.85
N LYS A 57 -13.63 -16.35 12.45
CA LYS A 57 -14.81 -17.23 12.50
C LYS A 57 -14.53 -18.53 11.71
N PRO A 58 -15.00 -19.71 12.18
CA PRO A 58 -14.71 -20.99 11.54
C PRO A 58 -14.96 -21.03 10.02
N GLY A 59 -16.05 -20.42 9.54
CA GLY A 59 -16.35 -20.36 8.10
C GLY A 59 -15.33 -19.54 7.28
N HIS A 60 -14.78 -18.47 7.84
CA HIS A 60 -13.73 -17.68 7.18
C HIS A 60 -12.40 -18.43 7.12
N HIS A 61 -12.09 -19.18 8.19
CA HIS A 61 -10.90 -20.03 8.22
C HIS A 61 -10.99 -21.12 7.14
N GLN A 62 -12.12 -21.84 7.07
CA GLN A 62 -12.30 -22.89 6.08
C GLN A 62 -12.18 -22.38 4.64
N ASN A 63 -12.78 -21.23 4.32
CA ASN A 63 -12.69 -20.62 2.99
C ASN A 63 -11.24 -20.33 2.55
N VAL A 64 -10.37 -19.89 3.47
CA VAL A 64 -8.96 -19.64 3.15
C VAL A 64 -8.21 -20.96 2.93
N LEU A 65 -8.49 -21.99 3.74
CA LEU A 65 -7.88 -23.31 3.56
C LEU A 65 -8.31 -23.96 2.24
N ASP A 66 -9.59 -23.83 1.89
CA ASP A 66 -10.13 -24.32 0.61
C ASP A 66 -9.47 -23.59 -0.57
N LEU A 67 -9.34 -22.26 -0.48
CA LEU A 67 -8.59 -21.49 -1.48
C LEU A 67 -7.11 -21.93 -1.57
N GLU A 68 -6.43 -22.18 -0.45
CA GLU A 68 -5.04 -22.67 -0.46
C GLU A 68 -4.94 -24.04 -1.15
N ASN A 69 -5.89 -24.95 -0.89
CA ASN A 69 -5.96 -26.26 -1.54
C ASN A 69 -6.20 -26.14 -3.05
N ASP A 70 -7.14 -25.29 -3.45
CA ASP A 70 -7.43 -25.05 -4.87
C ASP A 70 -6.26 -24.40 -5.60
N LEU A 71 -5.51 -23.51 -4.94
CA LEU A 71 -4.29 -22.91 -5.50
C LEU A 71 -3.15 -23.94 -5.61
N ASN A 72 -3.08 -24.97 -4.76
CA ASN A 72 -2.17 -26.10 -4.96
C ASN A 72 -2.53 -26.90 -6.22
N ILE A 73 -3.83 -27.14 -6.48
CA ILE A 73 -4.26 -27.81 -7.72
C ILE A 73 -3.92 -26.93 -8.93
N TYR A 74 -4.08 -25.62 -8.79
CA TYR A 74 -3.71 -24.65 -9.82
C TYR A 74 -2.21 -24.70 -10.15
N GLU A 75 -1.36 -24.84 -9.13
CA GLU A 75 0.09 -24.95 -9.26
C GLU A 75 0.53 -26.12 -10.14
N GLU A 76 -0.05 -27.30 -9.94
CA GLU A 76 0.21 -28.48 -10.77
C GLU A 76 -0.11 -28.20 -12.25
N ARG A 77 -1.22 -27.51 -12.51
CA ARG A 77 -1.65 -27.13 -13.86
C ARG A 77 -0.75 -26.06 -14.47
N PHE A 78 -0.29 -25.09 -13.67
CA PHE A 78 0.68 -24.09 -14.10
C PHE A 78 2.02 -24.73 -14.50
N LEU A 79 2.53 -25.68 -13.73
CA LEU A 79 3.77 -26.39 -14.05
C LEU A 79 3.67 -27.14 -15.38
N SER A 80 2.55 -27.84 -15.61
CA SER A 80 2.26 -28.50 -16.90
C SER A 80 2.19 -27.50 -18.07
N LEU A 81 1.53 -26.35 -17.86
CA LEU A 81 1.44 -25.29 -18.87
C LEU A 81 2.84 -24.76 -19.23
N ARG A 82 3.65 -24.45 -18.21
CA ARG A 82 5.01 -23.91 -18.37
C ARG A 82 5.90 -24.89 -19.14
N GLN A 83 5.82 -26.19 -18.82
CA GLN A 83 6.56 -27.21 -19.56
C GLN A 83 6.15 -27.25 -21.05
N SER A 84 4.85 -27.22 -21.33
CA SER A 84 4.33 -27.20 -22.71
C SER A 84 4.72 -25.92 -23.46
N PHE A 85 4.72 -24.77 -22.77
CA PHE A 85 5.17 -23.50 -23.32
C PHE A 85 6.66 -23.54 -23.71
N LEU A 86 7.53 -24.02 -22.82
CA LEU A 86 8.97 -24.15 -23.08
C LEU A 86 9.25 -25.07 -24.28
N LEU A 87 8.57 -26.22 -24.35
CA LEU A 87 8.68 -27.14 -25.49
C LEU A 87 8.22 -26.50 -26.81
N SER A 88 7.14 -25.71 -26.76
CA SER A 88 6.65 -24.99 -27.95
C SER A 88 7.62 -23.89 -28.44
N ARG A 89 8.37 -23.24 -27.53
CA ARG A 89 9.39 -22.25 -27.90
C ARG A 89 10.63 -22.91 -28.52
N GLN A 90 11.00 -24.10 -28.06
CA GLN A 90 12.11 -24.88 -28.63
C GLN A 90 11.75 -25.43 -30.02
N ASN A 91 10.48 -25.81 -30.23
CA ASN A 91 9.98 -26.41 -31.47
C ASN A 91 8.98 -25.48 -32.18
N LYS A 92 9.46 -24.32 -32.64
CA LYS A 92 8.58 -23.24 -33.17
C LYS A 92 7.68 -23.66 -34.34
N ASP A 93 8.09 -24.66 -35.11
CA ASP A 93 7.37 -25.17 -36.27
C ASP A 93 6.35 -26.28 -35.92
N ASP A 94 6.36 -26.78 -34.68
CA ASP A 94 5.42 -27.80 -34.24
C ASP A 94 4.06 -27.18 -33.85
N ARG A 95 3.16 -27.17 -34.84
CA ARG A 95 1.78 -26.69 -34.69
C ARG A 95 0.99 -27.47 -33.62
N LYS A 96 1.28 -28.75 -33.39
CA LYS A 96 0.56 -29.55 -32.37
C LYS A 96 0.94 -29.10 -30.97
N LEU A 97 2.23 -28.87 -30.72
CA LEU A 97 2.70 -28.34 -29.43
C LEU A 97 2.12 -26.96 -29.15
N LYS A 98 2.07 -26.08 -30.15
CA LYS A 98 1.46 -24.75 -30.00
C LYS A 98 -0.03 -24.83 -29.65
N ILE A 99 -0.79 -25.71 -30.30
CA ILE A 99 -2.23 -25.90 -30.00
C ILE A 99 -2.41 -26.47 -28.59
N GLN A 100 -1.60 -27.45 -28.18
CA GLN A 100 -1.65 -28.03 -26.84
C GLN A 100 -1.39 -26.98 -25.76
N TYR A 101 -0.34 -26.16 -25.94
CA TYR A 101 -0.03 -25.05 -25.05
C TYR A 101 -1.20 -24.06 -24.93
N LEU A 102 -1.77 -23.60 -26.05
CA LEU A 102 -2.89 -22.65 -26.03
C LEU A 102 -4.14 -23.23 -25.34
N LYS A 103 -4.38 -24.53 -25.50
CA LYS A 103 -5.49 -25.22 -24.82
C LYS A 103 -5.28 -25.24 -23.30
N GLN A 104 -4.08 -25.58 -22.85
CA GLN A 104 -3.75 -25.57 -21.42
C GLN A 104 -3.81 -24.15 -20.83
N GLU A 105 -3.37 -23.13 -21.58
CA GLU A 105 -3.48 -21.73 -21.14
C GLU A 105 -4.95 -21.32 -20.95
N HIS A 106 -5.80 -21.71 -21.89
CA HIS A 106 -7.24 -21.44 -21.80
C HIS A 106 -7.88 -22.17 -20.61
N GLU A 107 -7.57 -23.45 -20.40
CA GLU A 107 -8.06 -24.24 -19.25
C GLU A 107 -7.62 -23.63 -17.92
N LEU A 108 -6.38 -23.13 -17.84
CA LEU A 108 -5.84 -22.49 -16.64
C LEU A 108 -6.54 -21.15 -16.36
N ARG A 109 -6.79 -20.33 -17.39
CA ARG A 109 -7.58 -19.09 -17.25
C ARG A 109 -9.00 -19.37 -16.78
N GLN A 110 -9.65 -20.41 -17.31
CA GLN A 110 -10.98 -20.84 -16.85
C GLN A 110 -10.97 -21.33 -15.40
N LEU A 111 -9.89 -21.99 -14.96
CA LEU A 111 -9.72 -22.34 -13.55
C LEU A 111 -9.60 -21.06 -12.69
N GLY A 112 -8.81 -20.07 -13.13
CA GLY A 112 -8.66 -18.79 -12.42
C GLY A 112 -9.99 -18.05 -12.27
N ASP A 113 -10.77 -17.98 -13.34
CA ASP A 113 -12.12 -17.41 -13.32
C ASP A 113 -13.05 -18.17 -12.35
N ARG A 114 -12.99 -19.51 -12.33
CA ARG A 114 -13.78 -20.32 -11.38
C ARG A 114 -13.38 -20.07 -9.94
N LEU A 115 -12.09 -19.97 -9.63
CA LEU A 115 -11.64 -19.64 -8.27
C LEU A 115 -12.17 -18.27 -7.84
N PHE A 116 -12.04 -17.26 -8.70
CA PHE A 116 -12.60 -15.93 -8.45
C PHE A 116 -14.11 -15.97 -8.14
N THR A 117 -14.89 -16.76 -8.90
CA THR A 117 -16.33 -16.89 -8.65
C THR A 117 -16.70 -17.76 -7.45
N THR A 118 -15.81 -18.66 -7.01
CA THR A 118 -16.04 -19.59 -5.89
C THR A 118 -15.84 -18.90 -4.53
N TYR A 119 -14.97 -17.89 -4.49
CA TYR A 119 -14.61 -17.19 -3.25
C TYR A 119 -14.97 -15.69 -3.23
N PRO A 120 -16.21 -15.28 -3.58
CA PRO A 120 -16.60 -13.86 -3.62
C PRO A 120 -16.49 -13.17 -2.25
N GLN A 121 -16.62 -13.93 -1.16
CA GLN A 121 -16.50 -13.45 0.22
C GLN A 121 -15.07 -13.05 0.63
N LEU A 122 -14.06 -13.50 -0.10
CA LEU A 122 -12.67 -13.08 0.12
C LEU A 122 -12.37 -11.74 -0.57
N ASP A 123 -13.25 -11.29 -1.46
CA ASP A 123 -13.20 -10.00 -2.18
C ASP A 123 -11.79 -9.72 -2.73
N LEU A 124 -11.30 -10.71 -3.49
CA LEU A 124 -10.05 -10.76 -4.24
C LEU A 124 -10.27 -10.22 -5.66
N SER A 125 -9.22 -9.74 -6.34
CA SER A 125 -9.36 -9.22 -7.70
C SER A 125 -9.27 -10.34 -8.74
N ARG A 126 -10.11 -10.26 -9.79
CA ARG A 126 -9.99 -11.13 -10.97
C ARG A 126 -8.62 -10.99 -11.64
N VAL A 127 -8.00 -9.81 -11.55
CA VAL A 127 -6.66 -9.55 -12.10
C VAL A 127 -5.62 -10.43 -11.39
N ASP A 128 -5.75 -10.64 -10.09
CA ASP A 128 -4.82 -11.47 -9.31
C ASP A 128 -4.79 -12.91 -9.85
N PHE A 129 -5.96 -13.51 -10.08
CA PHE A 129 -6.08 -14.86 -10.65
C PHE A 129 -5.64 -14.95 -12.10
N ASN A 130 -5.97 -13.96 -12.93
CA ASN A 130 -5.52 -13.92 -14.33
C ASN A 130 -4.00 -13.87 -14.44
N SER A 131 -3.33 -13.20 -13.50
CA SER A 131 -1.87 -13.07 -13.49
C SER A 131 -1.15 -14.42 -13.24
N LEU A 132 -1.81 -15.38 -12.59
CA LEU A 132 -1.29 -16.74 -12.36
C LEU A 132 -1.22 -17.58 -13.64
N SER A 133 -1.99 -17.21 -14.67
CA SER A 133 -2.05 -17.95 -15.94
C SER A 133 -0.93 -17.57 -16.92
N ASN A 134 -0.04 -16.63 -16.59
CA ASN A 134 0.96 -16.15 -17.53
C ASN A 134 2.08 -17.23 -17.71
N PRO A 135 2.16 -17.88 -18.89
CA PRO A 135 3.13 -18.95 -19.12
C PRO A 135 4.58 -18.47 -19.22
N GLU A 136 4.80 -17.17 -19.41
CA GLU A 136 6.12 -16.56 -19.38
C GLU A 136 6.64 -16.36 -17.95
N SER A 137 5.78 -16.49 -16.93
CA SER A 137 6.17 -16.37 -15.52
C SER A 137 7.06 -17.54 -15.09
N THR A 138 8.03 -17.24 -14.23
CA THR A 138 8.82 -18.27 -13.56
C THR A 138 7.99 -18.97 -12.47
N TYR A 139 8.49 -20.09 -11.95
CA TYR A 139 7.85 -20.74 -10.80
C TYR A 139 7.91 -19.84 -9.55
N ALA A 140 9.03 -19.15 -9.32
CA ALA A 140 9.14 -18.16 -8.26
C ALA A 140 8.08 -17.05 -8.38
N ASP A 141 7.80 -16.57 -9.60
CA ASP A 141 6.73 -15.59 -9.84
C ASP A 141 5.34 -16.15 -9.50
N PHE A 142 5.09 -17.41 -9.82
CA PHE A 142 3.85 -18.10 -9.48
C PHE A 142 3.67 -18.21 -7.96
N VAL A 143 4.69 -18.71 -7.24
CA VAL A 143 4.68 -18.83 -5.78
C VAL A 143 4.46 -17.45 -5.13
N CYS A 144 5.14 -16.41 -5.63
CA CYS A 144 4.98 -15.04 -5.18
C CYS A 144 3.52 -14.54 -5.33
N LYS A 145 2.93 -14.68 -6.51
CA LYS A 145 1.53 -14.28 -6.77
C LYS A 145 0.54 -15.06 -5.90
N ARG A 146 0.76 -16.36 -5.76
CA ARG A 146 -0.04 -17.22 -4.89
C ARG A 146 0.01 -16.74 -3.44
N ALA A 147 1.20 -16.43 -2.93
CA ALA A 147 1.40 -15.90 -1.58
C ALA A 147 0.65 -14.58 -1.39
N ILE A 148 0.76 -13.65 -2.36
CA ILE A 148 0.06 -12.36 -2.38
C ILE A 148 -1.47 -12.54 -2.28
N ILE A 149 -2.05 -13.47 -3.05
CA ILE A 149 -3.48 -13.77 -3.02
C ILE A 149 -3.91 -14.26 -1.64
N LEU A 150 -3.22 -15.28 -1.11
CA LEU A 150 -3.53 -15.85 0.21
C LEU A 150 -3.36 -14.85 1.34
N ASN A 151 -2.26 -14.07 1.32
CA ASN A 151 -1.96 -13.05 2.32
C ASN A 151 -2.99 -11.92 2.29
N THR A 152 -3.46 -11.53 1.11
CA THR A 152 -4.53 -10.54 0.95
C THR A 152 -5.83 -11.03 1.57
N ALA A 153 -6.25 -12.27 1.29
CA ALA A 153 -7.45 -12.85 1.87
C ALA A 153 -7.39 -12.89 3.41
N VAL A 154 -6.29 -13.41 3.97
CA VAL A 154 -6.10 -13.55 5.42
C VAL A 154 -6.03 -12.19 6.12
N SER A 155 -5.22 -11.27 5.61
CA SER A 155 -4.96 -9.98 6.28
C SER A 155 -6.23 -9.13 6.33
N LYS A 156 -7.04 -9.18 5.26
CA LYS A 156 -8.33 -8.49 5.17
C LYS A 156 -9.33 -8.99 6.21
N LEU A 157 -9.53 -10.31 6.28
CA LEU A 157 -10.47 -10.93 7.23
C LEU A 157 -10.00 -10.74 8.69
N SER A 158 -8.70 -10.93 8.93
CA SER A 158 -8.11 -10.76 10.26
C SER A 158 -8.24 -9.32 10.75
N PHE A 159 -8.02 -8.35 9.86
CA PHE A 159 -8.19 -6.94 10.20
C PHE A 159 -9.64 -6.60 10.56
N LEU A 160 -10.63 -7.03 9.78
CA LEU A 160 -12.04 -6.76 10.12
C LEU A 160 -12.46 -7.41 11.42
N ALA A 161 -12.04 -8.65 11.68
CA ALA A 161 -12.34 -9.33 12.94
C ALA A 161 -11.76 -8.56 14.14
N ASN A 162 -10.51 -8.12 14.04
CA ASN A 162 -9.86 -7.34 15.10
C ASN A 162 -10.46 -5.94 15.24
N LEU A 163 -10.88 -5.32 14.13
CA LEU A 163 -11.54 -4.02 14.14
C LEU A 163 -12.92 -4.11 14.82
N ASP A 164 -13.70 -5.16 14.53
CA ASP A 164 -15.00 -5.42 15.16
C ASP A 164 -14.87 -5.56 16.68
N VAL A 165 -13.89 -6.35 17.14
CA VAL A 165 -13.55 -6.49 18.56
C VAL A 165 -13.18 -5.13 19.17
N PHE A 166 -12.34 -4.34 18.50
CA PHE A 166 -11.95 -3.02 18.97
C PHE A 166 -13.13 -2.05 19.06
N LEU A 167 -13.99 -2.01 18.05
CA LEU A 167 -15.16 -1.15 18.05
C LEU A 167 -16.12 -1.55 19.17
N GLY A 168 -16.41 -2.84 19.35
CA GLY A 168 -17.24 -3.30 20.45
C GLY A 168 -16.65 -2.98 21.83
N ALA A 169 -15.34 -3.16 22.00
CA ALA A 169 -14.65 -2.88 23.27
C ALA A 169 -14.58 -1.39 23.63
N ASN A 170 -14.62 -0.51 22.63
CA ASN A 170 -14.45 0.94 22.77
C ASN A 170 -15.67 1.76 22.33
N GLN A 171 -16.81 1.14 22.05
CA GLN A 171 -17.98 1.79 21.45
C GLN A 171 -18.43 3.04 22.21
N GLU A 172 -18.56 2.92 23.53
CA GLU A 172 -18.91 4.04 24.40
C GLU A 172 -17.93 5.20 24.26
N ARG A 173 -16.64 4.90 24.29
CA ARG A 173 -15.59 5.92 24.20
C ARG A 173 -15.56 6.59 22.83
N ILE A 174 -15.71 5.82 21.75
CA ILE A 174 -15.80 6.36 20.39
C ILE A 174 -16.95 7.37 20.30
N MET A 175 -18.12 7.01 20.84
CA MET A 175 -19.26 7.91 20.86
C MET A 175 -19.02 9.15 21.72
N GLN A 176 -18.43 9.00 22.90
CA GLN A 176 -18.09 10.14 23.77
C GLN A 176 -17.13 11.11 23.09
N GLU A 177 -16.08 10.62 22.40
CA GLU A 177 -15.16 11.50 21.68
C GLU A 177 -15.86 12.25 20.55
N PHE A 178 -16.66 11.56 19.73
CA PHE A 178 -17.40 12.21 18.65
C PHE A 178 -18.50 13.16 19.14
N GLN A 179 -19.07 12.93 20.33
CA GLN A 179 -19.96 13.87 21.00
C GLN A 179 -19.22 15.10 21.54
N ARG A 180 -18.02 14.88 22.12
CA ARG A 180 -17.16 15.95 22.65
C ARG A 180 -16.76 16.94 21.56
N VAL A 181 -16.45 16.44 20.35
CA VAL A 181 -16.13 17.30 19.20
C VAL A 181 -17.36 17.76 18.41
N GLY A 182 -18.57 17.40 18.83
CA GLY A 182 -19.82 17.87 18.21
C GLY A 182 -20.21 17.19 16.89
N LEU A 183 -19.50 16.14 16.48
CA LEU A 183 -19.82 15.34 15.29
C LEU A 183 -20.97 14.34 15.52
N LEU A 184 -21.25 14.01 16.78
CA LEU A 184 -22.36 13.15 17.18
C LEU A 184 -23.26 13.87 18.20
N GLY A 185 -24.58 13.74 18.04
CA GLY A 185 -25.54 14.33 18.97
C GLY A 185 -25.40 13.77 20.39
N ARG A 186 -25.49 14.63 21.41
CA ARG A 186 -25.40 14.25 22.84
C ARG A 186 -26.52 13.31 23.31
N ASN A 187 -27.59 13.20 22.53
CA ASN A 187 -28.75 12.36 22.80
C ASN A 187 -28.53 10.89 22.41
N TYR A 188 -27.50 10.57 21.62
CA TYR A 188 -27.19 9.18 21.27
C TYR A 188 -26.46 8.48 22.43
N GLN A 189 -26.94 7.32 22.85
CA GLN A 189 -26.27 6.48 23.84
C GLN A 189 -25.64 5.25 23.18
N PRO A 190 -24.59 4.65 23.77
CA PRO A 190 -23.98 3.42 23.23
C PRO A 190 -25.01 2.31 23.00
N THR A 191 -25.97 2.18 23.90
CA THR A 191 -27.08 1.21 23.79
C THR A 191 -28.04 1.46 22.63
N ASP A 192 -27.92 2.57 21.91
CA ASP A 192 -28.76 2.91 20.77
C ASP A 192 -28.20 2.43 19.45
N VAL A 193 -26.93 2.01 19.39
CA VAL A 193 -26.36 1.37 18.19
C VAL A 193 -26.97 -0.02 18.05
N VAL A 194 -27.70 -0.23 16.96
CA VAL A 194 -28.35 -1.52 16.63
C VAL A 194 -27.57 -2.34 15.61
N ASP A 195 -26.71 -1.68 14.82
CA ASP A 195 -25.92 -2.32 13.79
C ASP A 195 -24.61 -1.53 13.55
N VAL A 196 -23.54 -2.26 13.25
CA VAL A 196 -22.24 -1.73 12.86
C VAL A 196 -21.87 -2.31 11.51
N HIS A 197 -21.84 -1.45 10.50
CA HIS A 197 -21.52 -1.85 9.14
C HIS A 197 -20.11 -1.39 8.74
N PHE A 198 -19.38 -2.29 8.06
CA PHE A 198 -18.05 -2.06 7.52
C PHE A 198 -18.07 -2.02 6.00
N ALA A 199 -17.48 -0.99 5.41
CA ALA A 199 -17.27 -0.90 3.97
C ALA A 199 -15.84 -0.45 3.66
N TYR A 200 -15.15 -1.12 2.74
CA TYR A 200 -13.84 -0.67 2.27
C TYR A 200 -13.98 0.60 1.43
N ILE A 201 -13.10 1.58 1.65
CA ILE A 201 -13.20 2.89 0.99
C ILE A 201 -12.83 2.80 -0.50
N GLN A 202 -11.94 1.88 -0.89
CA GLN A 202 -11.67 1.54 -2.30
C GLN A 202 -11.41 0.04 -2.43
N LYS A 203 -11.84 -0.57 -3.54
CA LYS A 203 -11.55 -1.98 -3.86
C LYS A 203 -10.04 -2.24 -4.10
N ASP A 204 -9.33 -1.21 -4.57
CA ASP A 204 -7.87 -1.18 -4.75
C ASP A 204 -7.18 -0.21 -3.77
N ALA A 205 -7.74 -0.09 -2.56
CA ALA A 205 -7.23 0.84 -1.56
C ALA A 205 -5.79 0.53 -1.15
N GLU A 206 -5.08 1.59 -0.75
CA GLU A 206 -3.77 1.48 -0.15
C GLU A 206 -3.79 0.54 1.06
N LYS A 207 -2.83 -0.39 1.07
CA LYS A 207 -2.60 -1.32 2.17
C LYS A 207 -1.49 -0.76 3.06
N HIS A 208 -1.68 -0.80 4.36
CA HIS A 208 -0.71 -0.35 5.36
C HIS A 208 -0.67 -1.34 6.52
N ASN A 209 0.43 -1.30 7.29
CA ASN A 209 0.55 -1.97 8.58
C ASN A 209 0.09 -3.44 8.54
N ARG A 210 0.81 -4.24 7.78
CA ARG A 210 0.63 -5.68 7.54
C ARG A 210 -0.52 -6.02 6.59
N GLY A 211 -0.72 -5.22 5.55
CA GLY A 211 -1.71 -5.49 4.50
C GLY A 211 -3.14 -5.05 4.85
N LYS A 212 -3.30 -4.18 5.86
CA LYS A 212 -4.60 -3.67 6.33
C LYS A 212 -5.05 -2.48 5.51
N VAL A 213 -6.35 -2.26 5.43
CA VAL A 213 -6.94 -1.25 4.54
C VAL A 213 -7.80 -0.29 5.34
N ALA A 214 -7.92 0.97 4.89
CA ALA A 214 -8.88 1.90 5.48
C ALA A 214 -10.34 1.42 5.32
N VAL A 215 -11.13 1.52 6.38
CA VAL A 215 -12.51 1.03 6.44
C VAL A 215 -13.44 2.16 6.85
N LEU A 216 -14.49 2.38 6.06
CA LEU A 216 -15.65 3.17 6.45
C LEU A 216 -16.48 2.37 7.44
N VAL A 217 -16.65 2.91 8.64
CA VAL A 217 -17.51 2.37 9.68
C VAL A 217 -18.79 3.18 9.72
N ARG A 218 -19.92 2.49 9.86
CA ARG A 218 -21.23 3.10 10.01
C ARG A 218 -21.95 2.51 11.21
N PHE A 219 -22.25 3.36 12.18
CA PHE A 219 -23.17 3.04 13.26
C PHE A 219 -24.60 3.37 12.80
N THR A 220 -25.48 2.39 12.88
CA THR A 220 -26.92 2.58 12.70
C THR A 220 -27.57 2.62 14.08
N PHE A 221 -28.32 3.68 14.35
CA PHE A 221 -29.03 3.84 15.63
C PHE A 221 -30.47 3.31 15.57
N LYS A 222 -31.12 3.09 16.72
CA LYS A 222 -32.53 2.63 16.83
C LYS A 222 -33.53 3.46 16.03
N ASN A 223 -33.27 4.75 15.85
CA ASN A 223 -34.12 5.66 15.06
C ASN A 223 -33.78 5.65 13.55
N ASN A 224 -32.99 4.66 13.10
CA ASN A 224 -32.46 4.51 11.74
C ASN A 224 -31.53 5.65 11.26
N SER A 225 -31.11 6.57 12.14
CA SER A 225 -30.07 7.52 11.79
C SER A 225 -28.72 6.81 11.72
N GLN A 226 -27.78 7.43 11.00
CA GLN A 226 -26.46 6.86 10.77
C GLN A 226 -25.36 7.84 11.14
N PHE A 227 -24.33 7.34 11.81
CA PHE A 227 -23.08 8.04 12.02
C PHE A 227 -21.96 7.31 11.30
N LYS A 228 -21.15 8.03 10.52
CA LYS A 228 -20.09 7.49 9.69
C LYS A 228 -18.74 8.06 10.11
N PHE A 229 -17.73 7.22 10.15
CA PHE A 229 -16.34 7.61 10.37
C PHE A 229 -15.41 6.63 9.66
N VAL A 230 -14.17 7.03 9.43
CA VAL A 230 -13.17 6.21 8.74
C VAL A 230 -12.15 5.69 9.74
N CYS A 231 -11.92 4.39 9.75
CA CYS A 231 -10.84 3.75 10.48
C CYS A 231 -9.65 3.54 9.55
N LYS A 232 -8.49 4.13 9.86
CA LYS A 232 -7.24 3.87 9.14
C LYS A 232 -6.29 3.02 10.02
N PRO A 233 -5.68 1.95 9.50
CA PRO A 233 -4.81 1.05 10.25
C PRO A 233 -3.39 1.61 10.48
N ARG A 234 -3.29 2.91 10.75
CA ARG A 234 -2.05 3.64 11.00
C ARG A 234 -2.27 4.67 12.08
N ASP A 235 -1.18 5.08 12.73
CA ASP A 235 -1.19 6.28 13.56
C ASP A 235 -1.39 7.51 12.67
N ALA A 236 -1.99 8.56 13.21
CA ALA A 236 -2.31 9.79 12.50
C ALA A 236 -1.98 11.03 13.35
N LEU A 237 -1.04 10.91 14.29
CA LEU A 237 -0.61 12.04 15.13
C LEU A 237 -0.13 13.23 14.29
N LEU A 238 0.66 13.02 13.24
CA LEU A 238 1.10 14.10 12.38
C LEU A 238 -0.06 14.74 11.63
N ASP A 239 -0.95 13.92 11.02
CA ASP A 239 -2.16 14.44 10.37
C ASP A 239 -3.00 15.27 11.36
N GLN A 240 -3.21 14.75 12.57
CA GLN A 240 -3.96 15.40 13.63
C GLN A 240 -3.33 16.74 14.03
N SER A 241 -2.02 16.80 14.24
CA SER A 241 -1.30 18.02 14.60
C SER A 241 -1.36 19.08 13.51
N VAL A 242 -1.30 18.70 12.22
CA VAL A 242 -1.46 19.64 11.10
C VAL A 242 -2.88 20.22 11.06
N ILE A 243 -3.90 19.39 11.28
CA ILE A 243 -5.29 19.88 11.34
C ILE A 243 -5.55 20.74 12.58
N ASP A 244 -4.92 20.45 13.71
CA ASP A 244 -4.99 21.30 14.89
C ASP A 244 -4.27 22.63 14.70
N LEU A 245 -3.18 22.67 13.93
CA LEU A 245 -2.57 23.92 13.46
C LEU A 245 -3.54 24.73 12.60
N PHE A 246 -4.28 24.10 11.68
CA PHE A 246 -5.28 24.81 10.87
C PHE A 246 -6.35 25.48 11.73
N LYS A 247 -6.85 24.78 12.77
CA LYS A 247 -7.80 25.34 13.75
C LYS A 247 -7.20 26.53 14.50
N GLN A 248 -5.93 26.43 14.92
CA GLN A 248 -5.24 27.54 15.59
C GLN A 248 -5.11 28.76 14.68
N ILE A 249 -4.68 28.56 13.43
CA ILE A 249 -4.60 29.64 12.43
C ILE A 249 -5.97 30.25 12.19
N ASN A 250 -7.03 29.44 12.03
CA ASN A 250 -8.39 29.91 11.83
C ASN A 250 -8.92 30.77 13.00
N GLN A 251 -8.40 30.61 14.21
CA GLN A 251 -8.76 31.43 15.38
C GLN A 251 -8.04 32.78 15.43
N LEU A 252 -7.01 33.00 14.61
CA LEU A 252 -6.30 34.28 14.56
C LEU A 252 -7.23 35.40 14.03
N PRO A 253 -7.11 36.64 14.56
CA PRO A 253 -7.73 37.81 13.98
C PRO A 253 -7.33 38.00 12.50
N LEU A 254 -8.24 38.54 11.68
CA LEU A 254 -7.97 38.76 10.25
C LEU A 254 -6.72 39.63 10.00
N SER A 255 -6.41 40.58 10.88
CA SER A 255 -5.21 41.42 10.81
C SER A 255 -3.90 40.66 11.01
N GLN A 256 -3.97 39.39 11.44
CA GLN A 256 -2.82 38.51 11.70
C GLN A 256 -2.78 37.32 10.74
N LYS A 257 -3.63 37.32 9.70
CA LYS A 257 -3.70 36.28 8.68
C LYS A 257 -3.25 36.80 7.33
N SER A 258 -2.65 35.94 6.52
CA SER A 258 -2.32 36.28 5.12
C SER A 258 -3.46 36.06 4.15
N SER A 259 -4.54 35.42 4.60
CA SER A 259 -5.74 35.18 3.81
C SER A 259 -7.01 35.36 4.65
N PRO A 260 -8.08 35.92 4.09
CA PRO A 260 -9.39 35.94 4.74
C PRO A 260 -10.06 34.57 4.73
N HIS A 261 -9.55 33.62 3.94
CA HIS A 261 -10.15 32.31 3.77
C HIS A 261 -9.80 31.40 4.95
N LEU A 262 -10.76 30.61 5.41
CA LEU A 262 -10.54 29.60 6.45
C LEU A 262 -9.92 28.34 5.84
N LEU A 263 -8.99 27.75 6.59
CA LEU A 263 -8.46 26.42 6.32
C LEU A 263 -9.50 25.37 6.71
N CYS A 264 -9.39 24.17 6.14
CA CYS A 264 -10.28 23.08 6.46
C CYS A 264 -10.10 22.61 7.92
N GLU A 265 -11.20 22.17 8.51
CA GLU A 265 -11.19 21.54 9.83
C GLU A 265 -11.92 20.21 9.72
N TYR A 266 -11.32 19.17 10.30
CA TYR A 266 -11.97 17.88 10.51
C TYR A 266 -11.37 17.21 11.75
N THR A 267 -12.03 16.15 12.22
CA THR A 267 -11.57 15.44 13.42
C THR A 267 -10.78 14.19 13.08
N ILE A 268 -9.62 14.03 13.71
CA ILE A 268 -8.85 12.79 13.79
C ILE A 268 -8.70 12.45 15.27
N ILE A 269 -8.99 11.21 15.63
CA ILE A 269 -8.75 10.64 16.95
C ILE A 269 -7.69 9.55 16.77
N SER A 270 -6.63 9.60 17.57
CA SER A 270 -5.54 8.62 17.56
C SER A 270 -5.55 7.80 18.86
N PRO A 271 -6.37 6.72 18.95
CA PRO A 271 -6.48 5.89 20.14
C PRO A 271 -5.13 5.47 20.74
N SER A 272 -4.94 5.70 22.04
CA SER A 272 -3.75 5.27 22.76
C SER A 272 -4.06 4.44 24.01
N ARG A 273 -3.26 3.40 24.29
CA ARG A 273 -3.41 2.62 25.54
C ARG A 273 -3.20 3.49 26.77
N LYS A 274 -2.35 4.53 26.69
CA LYS A 274 -2.07 5.47 27.79
C LYS A 274 -3.32 6.27 28.18
N GLU A 275 -4.17 6.59 27.22
CA GLU A 275 -5.45 7.23 27.47
C GLU A 275 -6.52 6.23 27.94
N GLY A 276 -6.26 4.92 27.94
CA GLY A 276 -7.20 3.89 28.38
C GLY A 276 -7.99 3.20 27.25
N TRP A 277 -7.56 3.36 25.99
CA TRP A 277 -8.17 2.65 24.87
C TRP A 277 -7.82 1.15 24.92
N LYS A 278 -8.80 0.29 24.67
CA LYS A 278 -8.61 -1.17 24.59
C LYS A 278 -8.15 -1.54 23.19
N ILE A 279 -6.84 -1.54 22.97
CA ILE A 279 -6.22 -1.82 21.67
C ILE A 279 -5.53 -3.18 21.71
N ASP A 280 -5.97 -4.12 20.88
CA ASP A 280 -5.32 -5.41 20.70
C ASP A 280 -3.97 -5.25 19.97
N ALA A 281 -2.98 -6.06 20.33
CA ALA A 281 -1.68 -6.04 19.66
C ALA A 281 -1.79 -6.37 18.16
N ASP A 282 -2.72 -7.24 17.77
CA ASP A 282 -2.90 -7.68 16.38
C ASP A 282 -3.63 -6.64 15.52
N LEU A 283 -4.43 -5.76 16.13
CA LEU A 283 -5.00 -4.59 15.43
C LEU A 283 -3.91 -3.59 15.04
N GLY A 284 -2.82 -3.53 15.81
CA GLY A 284 -1.74 -2.56 15.61
C GLY A 284 -2.21 -1.12 15.87
N LEU A 285 -1.58 -0.16 15.20
CA LEU A 285 -2.00 1.24 15.25
C LEU A 285 -3.31 1.43 14.47
N ILE A 286 -4.15 2.33 14.99
CA ILE A 286 -5.44 2.67 14.41
C ILE A 286 -5.70 4.15 14.67
N SER A 287 -6.34 4.82 13.71
CA SER A 287 -6.87 6.18 13.86
C SER A 287 -8.31 6.24 13.35
N LEU A 288 -9.13 7.09 13.98
CA LEU A 288 -10.53 7.31 13.66
C LEU A 288 -10.69 8.71 13.09
N TRP A 289 -11.24 8.80 11.90
CA TRP A 289 -11.31 10.02 11.12
C TRP A 289 -12.77 10.38 10.88
N GLU A 290 -13.08 11.67 10.93
CA GLU A 290 -14.34 12.19 10.44
C GLU A 290 -14.59 11.73 9.01
N PHE A 291 -15.81 11.26 8.73
CA PHE A 291 -16.20 10.96 7.36
C PHE A 291 -16.53 12.24 6.61
N ILE A 292 -15.68 12.58 5.62
CA ILE A 292 -15.89 13.70 4.72
C ILE A 292 -16.58 13.18 3.45
N ASP A 293 -17.82 13.60 3.21
CA ASP A 293 -18.57 13.29 1.98
C ASP A 293 -18.08 14.17 0.82
N GLY A 294 -16.83 13.92 0.40
CA GLY A 294 -16.14 14.65 -0.66
C GLY A 294 -15.80 13.76 -1.85
N ARG A 295 -15.61 14.39 -3.02
CA ARG A 295 -15.16 13.73 -4.25
C ARG A 295 -13.66 13.90 -4.41
N ARG A 296 -12.97 12.84 -4.86
CA ARG A 296 -11.56 12.92 -5.28
C ARG A 296 -11.47 13.37 -6.73
N SER A 297 -10.37 14.04 -7.05
CA SER A 297 -9.96 14.27 -8.44
C SER A 297 -9.78 12.95 -9.20
N LYS A 298 -10.02 12.98 -10.52
CA LYS A 298 -9.62 11.87 -11.40
C LYS A 298 -8.09 11.85 -11.53
N ARG A 299 -7.50 10.64 -11.53
CA ARG A 299 -6.06 10.39 -11.75
C ARG A 299 -5.49 11.23 -12.90
N GLY A 300 -4.33 11.83 -12.67
CA GLY A 300 -3.56 12.59 -13.68
C GLY A 300 -3.94 14.07 -13.82
N ARG A 301 -4.73 14.63 -12.90
CA ARG A 301 -5.02 16.08 -12.82
C ARG A 301 -4.41 16.66 -11.54
N SER A 302 -4.08 17.94 -11.53
CA SER A 302 -3.75 18.65 -10.28
C SER A 302 -5.01 19.13 -9.55
N ALA A 303 -4.87 19.48 -8.26
CA ALA A 303 -5.97 20.03 -7.49
C ALA A 303 -6.50 21.34 -8.12
N ALA A 304 -5.59 22.21 -8.57
CA ALA A 304 -5.94 23.44 -9.27
C ALA A 304 -6.72 23.19 -10.57
N ASN A 305 -6.33 22.16 -11.35
CA ASN A 305 -7.05 21.81 -12.58
C ASN A 305 -8.43 21.22 -12.31
N CYS A 306 -8.63 20.48 -11.21
CA CYS A 306 -9.96 20.04 -10.82
C CYS A 306 -10.89 21.21 -10.49
N ILE A 307 -10.42 22.19 -9.73
CA ILE A 307 -11.18 23.42 -9.44
C ILE A 307 -11.59 24.11 -10.76
N ARG A 308 -10.66 24.23 -11.72
CA ARG A 308 -10.93 24.89 -13.00
C ARG A 308 -11.95 24.16 -13.87
N LEU A 309 -11.97 22.83 -13.82
CA LEU A 309 -12.83 22.01 -14.67
C LEU A 309 -14.19 21.69 -14.07
N GLU A 310 -14.32 21.74 -12.74
CA GLU A 310 -15.54 21.34 -12.03
C GLU A 310 -16.33 22.53 -11.48
N ILE A 311 -15.76 23.74 -11.45
CA ILE A 311 -16.45 24.97 -11.05
C ILE A 311 -16.60 25.89 -12.27
N ASP A 312 -17.81 25.94 -12.84
CA ASP A 312 -18.15 26.80 -13.98
C ASP A 312 -18.21 28.29 -13.61
N ASN A 313 -18.44 28.60 -12.33
CA ASN A 313 -18.53 29.97 -11.84
C ASN A 313 -17.14 30.57 -11.64
N GLU A 314 -16.70 31.45 -12.55
CA GLU A 314 -15.36 32.07 -12.51
C GLU A 314 -15.04 32.77 -11.18
N PRO A 315 -15.94 33.58 -10.56
CA PRO A 315 -15.69 34.14 -9.23
C PRO A 315 -15.42 33.08 -8.15
N MET A 316 -16.21 32.01 -8.11
CA MET A 316 -16.04 30.91 -7.15
C MET A 316 -14.76 30.13 -7.41
N GLN A 317 -14.45 29.90 -8.69
CA GLN A 317 -13.22 29.26 -9.12
C GLN A 317 -11.99 30.05 -8.61
N LYS A 318 -12.02 31.38 -8.74
CA LYS A 318 -10.97 32.26 -8.21
C LYS A 318 -10.81 32.12 -6.69
N VAL A 319 -11.91 32.15 -5.94
CA VAL A 319 -11.90 31.97 -4.47
C VAL A 319 -11.31 30.61 -4.09
N MET A 320 -11.68 29.54 -4.80
CA MET A 320 -11.18 28.19 -4.53
C MET A 320 -9.70 28.03 -4.87
N LEU A 321 -9.22 28.70 -5.93
CA LEU A 321 -7.78 28.75 -6.24
C LEU A 321 -6.99 29.54 -5.19
N GLU A 322 -7.53 30.66 -4.69
CA GLU A 322 -6.90 31.41 -3.58
C GLU A 322 -6.86 30.59 -2.28
N LYS A 323 -7.92 29.83 -1.98
CA LYS A 323 -7.93 28.86 -0.87
C LYS A 323 -6.86 27.79 -1.05
N LEU A 324 -6.71 27.25 -2.26
CA LEU A 324 -5.70 26.25 -2.57
C LEU A 324 -4.30 26.83 -2.41
N ASP A 325 -4.01 28.01 -2.96
CA ASP A 325 -2.72 28.69 -2.82
C ASP A 325 -2.38 28.91 -1.32
N TYR A 326 -3.36 29.30 -0.50
CA TYR A 326 -3.15 29.54 0.93
C TYR A 326 -2.85 28.25 1.71
N LEU A 327 -3.61 27.19 1.43
CA LEU A 327 -3.35 25.87 1.98
C LEU A 327 -1.95 25.37 1.58
N ASP A 328 -1.60 25.55 0.31
CA ASP A 328 -0.34 25.09 -0.25
C ASP A 328 0.86 25.82 0.35
N ALA A 329 0.75 27.12 0.57
CA ALA A 329 1.78 27.91 1.24
C ALA A 329 2.08 27.38 2.65
N ILE A 330 1.05 27.05 3.44
CA ILE A 330 1.23 26.51 4.80
C ILE A 330 1.85 25.11 4.77
N LEU A 331 1.33 24.22 3.93
CA LEU A 331 1.81 22.84 3.83
C LEU A 331 3.25 22.78 3.29
N THR A 332 3.61 23.67 2.35
CA THR A 332 4.99 23.84 1.87
C THR A 332 5.92 24.26 3.00
N GLN A 333 5.51 25.22 3.85
CA GLN A 333 6.33 25.62 4.99
C GLN A 333 6.53 24.51 6.03
N LEU A 334 5.57 23.57 6.15
CA LEU A 334 5.68 22.38 6.99
C LEU A 334 6.44 21.23 6.34
N HIS A 335 6.87 21.39 5.08
CA HIS A 335 7.49 20.32 4.27
C HIS A 335 6.59 19.08 4.11
N ILE A 336 5.26 19.26 4.19
CA ILE A 336 4.32 18.18 3.92
C ILE A 336 4.31 17.92 2.43
N SER A 337 4.61 16.68 2.07
CA SER A 337 4.77 16.22 0.69
C SER A 337 3.74 15.15 0.37
N ASP A 338 3.72 14.65 -0.86
CA ASP A 338 2.72 13.68 -1.35
C ASP A 338 1.27 14.21 -1.38
N LEU A 339 1.14 15.53 -1.50
CA LEU A 339 -0.12 16.22 -1.74
C LEU A 339 -0.49 16.20 -3.23
N HIS A 340 -0.68 15.00 -3.77
CA HIS A 340 -1.27 14.84 -5.10
C HIS A 340 -2.79 14.93 -5.03
N CYS A 341 -3.45 15.12 -6.17
CA CYS A 341 -4.90 15.33 -6.23
C CYS A 341 -5.75 14.19 -5.63
N GLU A 342 -5.22 12.97 -5.51
CA GLU A 342 -5.92 11.86 -4.86
C GLU A 342 -5.99 11.99 -3.33
N ASN A 343 -5.10 12.80 -2.75
CA ASN A 343 -5.00 13.13 -1.33
C ASN A 343 -5.70 14.46 -1.04
N VAL A 344 -6.61 14.89 -1.92
CA VAL A 344 -7.47 16.06 -1.74
C VAL A 344 -8.91 15.66 -2.02
N LEU A 345 -9.79 15.90 -1.06
CA LEU A 345 -11.24 15.77 -1.23
C LEU A 345 -11.85 17.14 -1.45
N PHE A 346 -12.75 17.22 -2.41
CA PHE A 346 -13.55 18.41 -2.67
C PHE A 346 -14.99 18.17 -2.24
N ARG A 347 -15.53 19.07 -1.43
CA ARG A 347 -16.92 19.01 -0.97
C ARG A 347 -17.69 20.19 -1.51
N GLY A 348 -18.91 19.94 -2.00
CA GLY A 348 -19.83 20.99 -2.40
C GLY A 348 -19.36 21.88 -3.56
N LEU A 349 -18.61 21.33 -4.53
CA LEU A 349 -18.13 22.07 -5.72
C LEU A 349 -19.27 22.76 -6.50
N ASP A 350 -20.43 22.12 -6.56
CA ASP A 350 -21.64 22.65 -7.22
C ASP A 350 -22.45 23.60 -6.30
N GLY A 351 -22.01 23.80 -5.06
CA GLY A 351 -22.74 24.52 -4.01
C GLY A 351 -22.18 25.91 -3.71
N PRO A 352 -22.83 26.65 -2.80
CA PRO A 352 -22.42 28.01 -2.46
C PRO A 352 -21.13 28.08 -1.61
N ASN A 353 -20.75 26.97 -0.95
CA ASN A 353 -19.62 26.90 -0.03
C ASN A 353 -18.72 25.70 -0.34
N PRO A 354 -17.98 25.74 -1.46
CA PRO A 354 -17.03 24.68 -1.78
C PRO A 354 -15.83 24.70 -0.82
N GLU A 355 -15.33 23.50 -0.52
CA GLU A 355 -14.27 23.26 0.46
C GLU A 355 -13.24 22.27 -0.08
N ILE A 356 -12.00 22.42 0.39
CA ILE A 356 -10.84 21.62 0.02
C ILE A 356 -10.34 20.93 1.29
N PHE A 357 -10.28 19.60 1.29
CA PHE A 357 -9.82 18.80 2.41
C PHE A 357 -8.60 18.00 1.99
N PRO A 358 -7.37 18.45 2.30
CA PRO A 358 -6.21 17.60 2.15
C PRO A 358 -6.27 16.48 3.21
N ILE A 359 -5.94 15.28 2.79
CA ILE A 359 -5.89 14.06 3.60
C ILE A 359 -4.52 13.41 3.44
N ASP A 360 -4.18 12.47 4.32
CA ASP A 360 -2.91 11.76 4.24
C ASP A 360 -1.68 12.70 4.31
N LEU A 361 -1.69 13.55 5.34
CA LEU A 361 -0.69 14.60 5.64
C LEU A 361 0.52 14.03 6.38
N GLU A 362 0.79 12.74 6.27
CA GLU A 362 1.77 12.03 7.11
C GLU A 362 3.20 12.04 6.55
N ASN A 363 3.40 12.55 5.33
CA ASN A 363 4.68 12.47 4.65
C ASN A 363 5.43 13.81 4.68
N ILE A 364 6.61 13.85 5.30
CA ILE A 364 7.47 15.03 5.35
C ILE A 364 8.68 14.82 4.43
N GLN A 365 8.88 15.73 3.48
CA GLN A 365 10.08 15.79 2.64
C GLN A 365 10.71 17.18 2.71
N TRP A 366 11.83 17.29 3.43
CA TRP A 366 12.54 18.54 3.68
C TRP A 366 13.06 19.23 2.40
N GLU A 367 13.21 18.48 1.31
CA GLU A 367 13.70 18.97 0.01
C GLU A 367 12.64 18.89 -1.11
N GLY A 368 11.37 18.64 -0.78
CA GLY A 368 10.29 18.47 -1.76
C GLY A 368 9.31 19.64 -1.83
N GLU A 369 8.84 19.96 -3.04
CA GLU A 369 7.67 20.82 -3.25
C GLU A 369 6.36 19.99 -3.17
N THR A 370 5.27 20.64 -2.80
CA THR A 370 3.93 20.04 -2.86
C THR A 370 3.51 19.81 -4.32
N GLN A 371 2.65 18.83 -4.57
CA GLN A 371 2.15 18.49 -5.92
C GLN A 371 0.75 19.05 -6.20
N LEU A 372 0.32 20.05 -5.42
CA LEU A 372 -1.01 20.64 -5.57
C LEU A 372 -1.13 21.51 -6.83
N GLU A 373 0.00 21.91 -7.42
CA GLU A 373 0.11 22.99 -8.41
C GLU A 373 -0.57 24.29 -7.93
N GLY A 374 -0.60 24.49 -6.61
CA GLY A 374 -0.83 25.81 -6.06
C GLY A 374 0.34 26.71 -6.42
N ARG A 375 0.17 28.00 -6.19
CA ARG A 375 1.21 29.01 -6.39
C ARG A 375 1.63 29.56 -5.02
N PRO A 376 2.28 28.74 -4.17
CA PRO A 376 2.60 29.10 -2.78
C PRO A 376 3.47 30.36 -2.71
N GLU A 377 4.28 30.63 -3.73
CA GLU A 377 5.10 31.84 -3.87
C GLU A 377 4.29 33.14 -3.88
N ARG A 378 2.98 33.06 -4.15
CA ARG A 378 2.08 34.22 -4.17
C ARG A 378 1.61 34.64 -2.80
N ILE A 379 1.81 33.81 -1.78
CA ILE A 379 1.33 34.08 -0.43
C ILE A 379 2.52 34.21 0.51
N HIS A 380 2.65 35.40 1.09
CA HIS A 380 3.59 35.64 2.17
C HIS A 380 2.84 35.47 3.47
N LEU A 381 3.08 34.36 4.17
CA LEU A 381 2.42 34.05 5.44
C LEU A 381 2.76 35.08 6.51
N ALA A 382 1.77 35.40 7.33
CA ALA A 382 1.87 36.42 8.35
C ALA A 382 2.75 35.91 9.48
N SER A 383 3.39 36.82 10.23
CA SER A 383 4.32 36.44 11.29
C SER A 383 3.68 35.56 12.37
N GLU A 384 2.39 35.74 12.67
CA GLU A 384 1.66 34.91 13.63
C GLU A 384 1.36 33.51 13.09
N GLU A 385 1.02 33.38 11.81
CA GLU A 385 0.85 32.07 11.15
C GLU A 385 2.18 31.31 11.13
N MET A 386 3.28 32.00 10.79
CA MET A 386 4.63 31.44 10.84
C MET A 386 5.01 31.01 12.26
N ARG A 387 4.62 31.76 13.30
CA ARG A 387 4.85 31.37 14.69
C ARG A 387 4.14 30.06 15.04
N CYS A 388 2.90 29.87 14.60
CA CYS A 388 2.18 28.63 14.77
C CYS A 388 2.85 27.46 14.03
N ILE A 389 3.30 27.69 12.79
CA ILE A 389 4.04 26.69 11.98
C ILE A 389 5.35 26.29 12.67
N GLU A 390 6.13 27.25 13.14
CA GLU A 390 7.41 26.99 13.84
C GLU A 390 7.23 26.29 15.19
N ALA A 391 6.09 26.51 15.87
CA ALA A 391 5.74 25.75 17.06
C ALA A 391 5.50 24.27 16.70
N LEU A 392 4.69 24.00 15.67
CA LEU A 392 4.43 22.63 15.21
C LEU A 392 5.71 21.93 14.73
N LYS A 393 6.60 22.60 14.00
CA LYS A 393 7.89 22.02 13.56
C LYS A 393 8.71 21.46 14.73
N ARG A 394 8.75 22.17 15.86
CA ARG A 394 9.45 21.69 17.08
C ARG A 394 8.74 20.51 17.73
N GLU A 395 7.42 20.46 17.65
CA GLU A 395 6.65 19.30 18.13
C GLU A 395 6.89 18.07 17.26
N ILE A 396 6.96 18.23 15.94
CA ILE A 396 7.21 17.16 14.97
C ILE A 396 8.52 16.40 15.27
N GLU A 397 9.57 17.07 15.75
CA GLU A 397 10.83 16.42 16.17
C GLU A 397 10.62 15.35 17.26
N ASN A 398 9.54 15.45 18.02
CA ASN A 398 9.16 14.53 19.09
C ASN A 398 8.05 13.54 18.68
N LEU A 399 7.59 13.60 17.43
CA LEU A 399 6.61 12.66 16.89
C LEU A 399 7.30 11.49 16.18
N VAL A 400 6.59 10.37 16.11
CA VAL A 400 6.98 9.26 15.26
C VAL A 400 6.51 9.59 13.84
N ILE A 401 7.45 9.81 12.93
CA ILE A 401 7.18 10.21 11.55
C ILE A 401 7.25 8.97 10.67
N ARG A 402 6.26 8.75 9.80
CA ARG A 402 6.30 7.66 8.83
C ARG A 402 7.19 8.05 7.65
N ILE A 403 8.06 7.14 7.21
CA ILE A 403 8.88 7.31 6.02
C ILE A 403 8.26 6.51 4.87
N LEU A 404 7.81 7.19 3.82
CA LEU A 404 7.26 6.56 2.62
C LEU A 404 8.35 6.44 1.55
N LEU A 405 8.80 5.22 1.26
CA LEU A 405 9.89 4.96 0.30
C LEU A 405 9.43 4.75 -1.14
N LEU A 406 8.18 4.36 -1.32
CA LEU A 406 7.60 4.02 -2.61
C LEU A 406 6.19 4.60 -2.67
N ASN A 407 5.83 5.15 -3.84
CA ASN A 407 4.43 5.35 -4.16
C ASN A 407 3.71 3.99 -4.12
N THR A 408 2.61 3.90 -3.37
CA THR A 408 1.80 2.69 -3.18
C THR A 408 1.38 2.04 -4.51
N LEU A 409 1.23 2.82 -5.58
CA LEU A 409 0.94 2.33 -6.93
C LEU A 409 2.02 1.40 -7.50
N ASN A 410 3.28 1.61 -7.14
CA ASN A 410 4.38 0.73 -7.58
C ASN A 410 4.30 -0.67 -6.94
N LEU A 411 3.68 -0.77 -5.75
CA LEU A 411 3.46 -2.03 -5.05
C LEU A 411 2.21 -2.76 -5.56
N LEU A 412 1.22 -2.04 -6.10
CA LEU A 412 0.04 -2.63 -6.73
C LEU A 412 0.34 -3.21 -8.13
N ALA A 413 1.44 -2.80 -8.78
CA ALA A 413 1.90 -3.31 -10.07
C ALA A 413 2.78 -4.58 -9.98
N LEU A 414 2.84 -5.22 -8.80
CA LEU A 414 3.67 -6.41 -8.56
C LEU A 414 3.16 -7.61 -9.37
N GLY A 415 3.90 -7.97 -10.41
CA GLY A 415 3.60 -9.11 -11.28
C GLY A 415 4.67 -10.20 -11.31
N SER A 416 5.78 -10.06 -10.59
CA SER A 416 6.88 -11.04 -10.57
C SER A 416 7.74 -10.94 -9.29
N TYR A 417 8.38 -12.04 -8.90
CA TYR A 417 9.34 -12.09 -7.79
C TYR A 417 10.54 -11.17 -8.06
N ASN A 418 11.05 -11.16 -9.30
CA ASN A 418 12.10 -10.26 -9.72
C ASN A 418 11.72 -8.78 -9.54
N THR A 419 10.46 -8.43 -9.81
CA THR A 419 9.94 -7.07 -9.52
C THR A 419 9.98 -6.78 -8.02
N CYS A 420 9.59 -7.73 -7.17
CA CYS A 420 9.64 -7.57 -5.71
C CYS A 420 11.09 -7.37 -5.21
N GLU A 421 12.04 -8.16 -5.72
CA GLU A 421 13.45 -8.00 -5.38
C GLU A 421 14.02 -6.65 -5.84
N LEU A 422 13.72 -6.23 -7.08
CA LEU A 422 14.16 -4.94 -7.62
C LEU A 422 13.58 -3.77 -6.83
N LEU A 423 12.30 -3.83 -6.46
CA LEU A 423 11.67 -2.81 -5.61
C LEU A 423 12.32 -2.76 -4.23
N THR A 424 12.66 -3.91 -3.67
CA THR A 424 13.38 -3.98 -2.40
C THR A 424 14.73 -3.28 -2.48
N LEU A 425 15.51 -3.53 -3.56
CA LEU A 425 16.79 -2.86 -3.77
C LEU A 425 16.61 -1.34 -3.92
N LYS A 426 15.60 -0.90 -4.68
CA LYS A 426 15.26 0.53 -4.81
C LYS A 426 14.86 1.17 -3.47
N CYS A 427 14.14 0.46 -2.60
CA CYS A 427 13.82 0.95 -1.26
C CYS A 427 15.10 1.23 -0.45
N ILE A 428 16.05 0.31 -0.49
CA ILE A 428 17.32 0.44 0.23
C ILE A 428 18.12 1.62 -0.33
N GLU A 429 18.19 1.75 -1.66
CA GLU A 429 18.84 2.89 -2.32
C GLU A 429 18.17 4.23 -1.95
N ASN A 430 16.84 4.28 -1.91
CA ASN A 430 16.09 5.46 -1.49
C ASN A 430 16.39 5.84 -0.04
N LEU A 431 16.50 4.87 0.88
CA LEU A 431 16.88 5.14 2.26
C LEU A 431 18.28 5.75 2.37
N ASP A 432 19.24 5.21 1.62
CA ASP A 432 20.60 5.75 1.59
C ASP A 432 20.61 7.19 1.03
N ASN A 433 19.77 7.48 0.02
CA ASN A 433 19.65 8.79 -0.60
C ASN A 433 18.90 9.82 0.26
N GLN A 434 17.89 9.42 1.02
CA GLN A 434 17.10 10.28 1.93
C GLN A 434 17.84 10.67 3.21
N GLY A 435 19.17 10.54 3.22
CA GLY A 435 19.96 11.01 4.34
C GLY A 435 19.98 10.05 5.52
N PHE A 436 19.85 8.73 5.34
CA PHE A 436 20.05 7.76 6.44
C PHE A 436 21.34 6.95 6.29
N ILE A 437 22.01 6.68 7.42
CA ILE A 437 23.08 5.68 7.56
C ILE A 437 22.43 4.39 8.03
N LEU A 438 22.34 3.40 7.15
CA LEU A 438 21.81 2.08 7.48
C LEU A 438 22.81 1.31 8.34
N THR A 439 22.33 0.78 9.48
CA THR A 439 23.13 -0.02 10.42
C THR A 439 22.87 -1.52 10.25
N THR A 440 21.70 -1.90 9.72
CA THR A 440 21.35 -3.29 9.43
C THR A 440 22.02 -3.74 8.13
N PRO A 441 22.60 -4.95 8.07
CA PRO A 441 23.17 -5.49 6.83
C PRO A 441 22.17 -5.50 5.67
N LYS A 442 22.60 -5.09 4.47
CA LYS A 442 21.75 -5.01 3.26
C LYS A 442 20.95 -6.30 2.99
N LYS A 443 21.54 -7.48 3.26
CA LYS A 443 20.89 -8.78 3.09
C LYS A 443 19.69 -8.95 4.02
N GLU A 444 19.82 -8.55 5.28
CA GLU A 444 18.77 -8.67 6.29
C GLU A 444 17.65 -7.65 6.02
N LEU A 445 18.02 -6.41 5.69
CA LEU A 445 17.04 -5.38 5.30
C LEU A 445 16.26 -5.79 4.04
N LYS A 446 16.93 -6.42 3.05
CA LYS A 446 16.26 -7.00 1.88
C LYS A 446 15.20 -8.02 2.29
N GLN A 447 15.51 -8.91 3.23
CA GLN A 447 14.57 -9.93 3.70
C GLN A 447 13.35 -9.33 4.41
N LEU A 448 13.55 -8.31 5.26
CA LEU A 448 12.47 -7.60 5.94
C LEU A 448 11.52 -6.92 4.95
N LEU A 449 12.07 -6.13 4.02
CA LEU A 449 11.31 -5.43 3.00
C LEU A 449 10.58 -6.41 2.06
N LEU A 450 11.27 -7.46 1.61
CA LEU A 450 10.67 -8.47 0.75
C LEU A 450 9.51 -9.18 1.45
N LYS A 451 9.61 -9.45 2.76
CA LYS A 451 8.53 -10.04 3.54
C LYS A 451 7.29 -9.15 3.56
N ASP A 452 7.41 -7.85 3.77
CA ASP A 452 6.26 -6.93 3.74
C ASP A 452 5.65 -6.84 2.33
N ILE A 453 6.49 -6.72 1.30
CA ILE A 453 6.06 -6.67 -0.11
C ILE A 453 5.29 -7.94 -0.50
N LEU A 454 5.76 -9.13 -0.11
CA LEU A 454 5.07 -10.40 -0.36
C LEU A 454 3.78 -10.58 0.45
N ASN A 455 3.65 -9.85 1.56
CA ASN A 455 2.39 -9.71 2.29
C ASN A 455 1.44 -8.68 1.66
N SER A 456 1.79 -8.15 0.47
CA SER A 456 1.09 -7.04 -0.18
C SER A 456 0.97 -5.82 0.72
N ASP A 457 2.01 -5.57 1.51
CA ASP A 457 2.06 -4.45 2.44
C ASP A 457 3.07 -3.40 1.96
N VAL A 458 2.81 -2.15 2.33
CA VAL A 458 3.79 -1.08 2.20
C VAL A 458 4.74 -1.21 3.39
N PRO A 459 6.06 -1.36 3.17
CA PRO A 459 7.01 -1.41 4.27
C PRO A 459 6.81 -0.27 5.25
N TYR A 460 6.58 -0.62 6.52
CA TYR A 460 6.23 0.38 7.53
C TYR A 460 7.49 0.86 8.23
N LEU A 461 8.00 2.01 7.79
CA LEU A 461 9.23 2.61 8.31
C LEU A 461 8.89 3.88 9.09
N THR A 462 9.55 4.08 10.22
CA THR A 462 9.37 5.28 11.01
C THR A 462 10.69 5.92 11.41
N GLU A 463 10.72 7.25 11.45
CA GLU A 463 11.76 8.07 12.05
C GLU A 463 11.28 8.53 13.44
N PHE A 464 12.14 8.39 14.45
CA PHE A 464 11.91 8.95 15.78
C PHE A 464 13.26 9.25 16.43
N GLN A 465 13.46 10.48 16.93
CA GLN A 465 14.70 10.91 17.58
C GLN A 465 15.95 10.60 16.73
N ASN A 466 15.90 10.93 15.44
CA ASN A 466 16.97 10.69 14.45
C ASN A 466 17.34 9.20 14.20
N MET A 467 16.53 8.28 14.73
CA MET A 467 16.68 6.84 14.50
C MET A 467 15.63 6.36 13.50
N LEU A 468 16.04 5.48 12.60
CA LEU A 468 15.18 4.84 11.62
C LEU A 468 14.80 3.43 12.08
N TYR A 469 13.51 3.15 12.14
CA TYR A 469 12.94 1.89 12.59
C TYR A 469 12.19 1.17 11.48
N PHE A 470 12.32 -0.15 11.43
CA PHE A 470 11.43 -1.03 10.68
C PHE A 470 10.24 -1.43 11.57
N GLY A 471 9.15 -0.68 11.46
CA GLY A 471 8.03 -0.71 12.38
C GLY A 471 8.01 0.53 13.29
N MET A 472 7.47 0.36 14.50
CA MET A 472 7.39 1.43 15.51
C MET A 472 8.58 1.43 16.46
N PRO A 473 8.94 2.59 17.06
CA PRO A 473 10.09 2.69 17.97
C PRO A 473 10.05 1.72 19.16
N TYR A 474 8.86 1.44 19.71
CA TYR A 474 8.70 0.50 20.83
C TYR A 474 9.02 -0.95 20.46
N GLN A 475 9.05 -1.29 19.16
CA GLN A 475 9.45 -2.62 18.67
C GLN A 475 10.97 -2.78 18.63
N ARG A 476 11.73 -1.68 18.76
CA ARG A 476 13.20 -1.65 18.81
C ARG A 476 13.92 -2.27 17.61
N ASN A 477 13.23 -2.35 16.46
CA ASN A 477 13.81 -2.79 15.18
C ASN A 477 14.55 -1.62 14.51
N ILE A 478 15.67 -1.19 15.09
CA ILE A 478 16.48 -0.10 14.55
C ILE A 478 17.20 -0.59 13.30
N ILE A 479 17.02 0.10 12.17
CA ILE A 479 17.67 -0.24 10.90
C ILE A 479 18.66 0.82 10.41
N GLY A 480 18.63 2.01 11.00
CA GLY A 480 19.56 3.08 10.67
C GLY A 480 19.41 4.32 11.54
N ARG A 481 20.10 5.38 11.15
CA ARG A 481 20.07 6.71 11.79
C ARG A 481 20.22 7.81 10.74
N LYS A 482 19.74 9.02 11.01
CA LYS A 482 19.87 10.16 10.10
C LYS A 482 21.35 10.58 9.92
N LYS A 483 21.74 10.99 8.72
CA LYS A 483 23.04 11.59 8.35
C LYS A 483 23.01 13.03 8.89
N ASN A 484 24.05 13.40 9.63
CA ASN A 484 24.26 14.75 10.18
C ASN A 484 23.28 15.16 11.30
N VAL A 485 23.43 14.52 12.45
CA VAL A 485 23.10 15.12 13.75
C VAL A 485 24.39 15.51 14.44
#